data_AF-A0A0C9RVW4-F1
#
_entry.id   AF-A0A0C9RVW4-F1
#
_cell.length_a   1.000
_cell.length_b   1.000
_cell.length_c   1.000
_cell.angle_alpha   90.00
_cell.angle_beta   90.00
_cell.angle_gamma   90.00
#
_symmetry.space_group_name_H-M   'P 1'
#
loop_
_entity.id
_entity.type
_entity.pdbx_description
1 polymer ?
#
loop_
_entity_poly.entity_id
_entity_poly.type
_entity_poly.pdbx_seq_one_letter_code
_entity_poly.pdbx_strand_id
1 'polypeptide(L)'
;IIRLRGGLSGRDGYVEVQGAHPGWGVVCDVKNGWTIKEANILCRQLGFARGAATAWQGRPPVDDIPSWVATTSVQCFGNETKFQKCKFIHGATCNVARDAVGITCFPNRVAHCRKDEVPHAGNCYHLANANAGLNHEEALRYCADRQSRLVDITSQNENNFLSEWLMLDHPRVETVMTAGLGFSMMNTTIWIWEDSAKTKFKFAKWWPGWREDRAMPPWTGSRPSCIVMKKSFPCFELPERNCSSEYFFWYVEDCASSSKGHAYVCKKPYNDISCVYGKGHHYSGNANVTTSGKACLPWNDATVAYALMVNVPDRQVRNKLKDHNYCRNPNPVQESKPWCFTGTYGEKEHCDIPACGSSGQARIPQGGQCKKDLFECLPEECIPSHWVCDGEEDCTNGKDEKFCSEHLNFFEKTVHHRLEGYDVEKWINTPLKTCALRCKEADFTCRSFSHKANEKLCLLSDHNVGTTGALVIDIDFDFYEMNDRKIDCTDMFICSNKKCINQTQVCDGKNDCNDRSDESICTLENLDYGIRLMGSETSNEGRVEVKVLGHWGQVCDDGFGMIDAEVICKELGFNLGALEIRPGGFFGNMHPPTVFMVDQLKCRGNETSLRECDFNG
;
A
#
# COMPACT_ATOMS: atom_id res chain seq x y z
N ILE A 1 -27.87 7.28 12.30
CA ILE A 1 -26.65 7.97 12.80
C ILE A 1 -26.60 7.80 14.32
N ILE A 2 -25.44 7.87 14.97
CA ILE A 2 -25.29 7.66 16.42
C ILE A 2 -24.53 8.86 17.01
N ARG A 3 -24.92 9.32 18.20
CA ARG A 3 -24.18 10.34 18.96
C ARG A 3 -24.23 10.07 20.47
N LEU A 4 -23.34 10.72 21.22
CA LEU A 4 -23.35 10.77 22.68
C LEU A 4 -23.82 12.14 23.15
N ARG A 5 -24.69 12.17 24.18
CA ARG A 5 -25.24 13.42 24.73
C ARG A 5 -25.28 13.39 26.25
N GLY A 6 -25.05 14.53 26.90
CA GLY A 6 -25.20 14.67 28.36
C GLY A 6 -24.06 14.10 29.22
N GLY A 7 -22.91 13.77 28.60
CA GLY A 7 -21.66 13.54 29.32
C GLY A 7 -20.83 14.82 29.49
N LEU A 8 -19.71 14.70 30.20
CA LEU A 8 -18.79 15.81 30.52
C LEU A 8 -17.81 16.12 29.38
N SER A 9 -17.65 15.23 28.40
CA SER A 9 -16.77 15.38 27.24
C SER A 9 -17.33 14.66 26.00
N GLY A 10 -16.79 14.92 24.81
CA GLY A 10 -17.24 14.29 23.56
C GLY A 10 -17.03 12.76 23.44
N ARG A 11 -16.49 12.13 24.49
CA ARG A 11 -16.26 10.69 24.59
C ARG A 11 -17.20 10.02 25.59
N ASP A 12 -18.00 10.76 26.34
CA ASP A 12 -18.94 10.20 27.30
C ASP A 12 -20.35 10.77 27.13
N GLY A 13 -21.34 9.95 27.43
CA GLY A 13 -22.73 10.39 27.42
C GLY A 13 -23.71 9.26 27.15
N TYR A 14 -24.98 9.64 27.08
CA TYR A 14 -26.09 8.78 26.72
C TYR A 14 -26.14 8.56 25.21
N VAL A 15 -26.49 7.34 24.83
CA VAL A 15 -26.50 6.93 23.44
C VAL A 15 -27.82 7.36 22.79
N GLU A 16 -27.70 8.19 21.76
CA GLU A 16 -28.83 8.60 20.92
C GLU A 16 -28.63 8.10 19.49
N VAL A 17 -29.71 7.62 18.87
CA VAL A 17 -29.69 7.17 17.48
C VAL A 17 -30.74 7.91 16.66
N GLN A 18 -30.36 8.27 15.45
CA GLN A 18 -31.27 8.83 14.45
C GLN A 18 -31.72 7.71 13.50
N GLY A 19 -33.03 7.49 13.43
CA GLY A 19 -33.69 6.37 12.75
C GLY A 19 -34.90 6.79 11.90
N ALA A 20 -35.93 5.92 11.83
CA ALA A 20 -37.09 6.07 10.95
C ALA A 20 -38.04 7.23 11.30
N HIS A 21 -37.97 7.73 12.53
CA HIS A 21 -38.75 8.88 12.99
C HIS A 21 -37.88 10.14 13.03
N PRO A 22 -38.44 11.33 12.73
CA PRO A 22 -37.73 12.59 12.86
C PRO A 22 -37.32 12.83 14.32
N GLY A 23 -36.07 13.23 14.52
CA GLY A 23 -35.49 13.47 15.84
C GLY A 23 -34.60 12.33 16.34
N TRP A 24 -33.95 12.59 17.47
CA TRP A 24 -33.02 11.67 18.12
C TRP A 24 -33.74 10.79 19.13
N GLY A 25 -33.65 9.48 18.93
CA GLY A 25 -34.24 8.49 19.82
C GLY A 25 -33.25 8.02 20.88
N VAL A 26 -33.69 7.92 22.13
CA VAL A 26 -32.88 7.37 23.23
C VAL A 26 -32.79 5.85 23.13
N VAL A 27 -31.60 5.30 23.34
CA VAL A 27 -31.39 3.85 23.43
C VAL A 27 -31.58 3.42 24.88
N CYS A 28 -32.43 2.41 25.09
CA CYS A 28 -32.62 1.79 26.39
C CYS A 28 -32.26 0.31 26.33
N ASP A 29 -31.99 -0.24 27.50
CA ASP A 29 -31.78 -1.67 27.64
C ASP A 29 -32.39 -2.21 28.94
N VAL A 30 -32.66 -3.51 28.97
CA VAL A 30 -33.13 -4.19 30.17
C VAL A 30 -32.11 -4.02 31.29
N LYS A 31 -32.59 -4.02 32.54
CA LYS A 31 -31.73 -3.88 33.72
C LYS A 31 -30.60 -4.91 33.69
N ASN A 32 -29.35 -4.44 33.77
CA ASN A 32 -28.11 -5.22 33.65
C ASN A 32 -27.87 -5.89 32.29
N GLY A 33 -28.69 -5.60 31.27
CA GLY A 33 -28.48 -6.04 29.89
C GLY A 33 -27.38 -5.24 29.19
N TRP A 34 -27.18 -3.98 29.59
CA TRP A 34 -26.18 -3.12 29.00
C TRP A 34 -24.80 -3.45 29.52
N THR A 35 -23.96 -4.04 28.67
CA THR A 35 -22.60 -4.43 29.04
C THR A 35 -21.56 -3.64 28.27
N ILE A 36 -20.29 -3.85 28.66
CA ILE A 36 -19.16 -3.27 27.93
C ILE A 36 -19.06 -3.82 26.50
N LYS A 37 -19.70 -4.96 26.17
CA LYS A 37 -19.67 -5.56 24.83
C LYS A 37 -20.41 -4.71 23.81
N GLU A 38 -21.64 -4.31 24.11
CA GLU A 38 -22.43 -3.42 23.25
C GLU A 38 -21.78 -2.04 23.18
N ALA A 39 -21.30 -1.54 24.32
CA ALA A 39 -20.62 -0.25 24.41
C ALA A 39 -19.33 -0.20 23.57
N ASN A 40 -18.57 -1.30 23.47
CA ASN A 40 -17.38 -1.39 22.64
C ASN A 40 -17.67 -1.19 21.15
N ILE A 41 -18.78 -1.76 20.65
CA ILE A 41 -19.19 -1.61 19.25
C ILE A 41 -19.58 -0.15 18.98
N LEU A 42 -20.30 0.48 19.91
CA LEU A 42 -20.66 1.90 19.81
C LEU A 42 -19.43 2.80 19.78
N CYS A 43 -18.53 2.65 20.75
CA CYS A 43 -17.31 3.46 20.81
C CYS A 43 -16.47 3.29 19.54
N ARG A 44 -16.29 2.06 19.06
CA ARG A 44 -15.58 1.80 17.79
C ARG A 44 -16.26 2.46 16.60
N GLN A 45 -17.59 2.43 16.53
CA GLN A 45 -18.34 3.10 15.47
C GLN A 45 -18.26 4.62 15.54
N LEU A 46 -18.21 5.20 16.74
CA LEU A 46 -17.99 6.63 16.99
C LEU A 46 -16.52 7.05 16.75
N GLY A 47 -15.68 6.13 16.28
CA GLY A 47 -14.29 6.40 15.94
C GLY A 47 -13.31 6.11 17.07
N PHE A 48 -13.74 5.74 18.28
CA PHE A 48 -12.88 5.32 19.38
C PHE A 48 -12.46 3.86 19.22
N ALA A 49 -11.35 3.63 18.51
CA ALA A 49 -10.80 2.32 18.18
C ALA A 49 -10.58 1.42 19.43
N ARG A 50 -10.30 2.05 20.57
CA ARG A 50 -10.06 1.39 21.86
C ARG A 50 -11.33 0.88 22.56
N GLY A 51 -12.51 1.22 22.06
CA GLY A 51 -13.78 0.77 22.63
C GLY A 51 -14.20 1.56 23.87
N ALA A 52 -15.10 0.98 24.65
CA ALA A 52 -15.70 1.59 25.82
C ALA A 52 -14.83 1.38 27.06
N ALA A 53 -14.61 2.47 27.80
CA ALA A 53 -14.02 2.48 29.14
C ALA A 53 -15.04 2.07 30.20
N THR A 54 -16.24 2.63 30.13
CA THR A 54 -17.33 2.31 31.05
C THR A 54 -18.65 2.24 30.30
N ALA A 55 -19.55 1.39 30.78
CA ALA A 55 -20.94 1.32 30.35
C ALA A 55 -21.81 1.45 31.61
N TRP A 56 -22.83 2.28 31.57
CA TRP A 56 -23.79 2.44 32.68
C TRP A 56 -25.22 2.57 32.18
N GLN A 57 -26.16 2.41 33.10
CA GLN A 57 -27.58 2.57 32.84
C GLN A 57 -28.17 3.59 33.80
N GLY A 58 -29.17 4.32 33.32
CA GLY A 58 -29.88 5.36 34.05
C GLY A 58 -29.36 6.75 33.73
N ARG A 59 -30.29 7.65 33.44
CA ARG A 59 -30.04 9.06 33.15
C ARG A 59 -30.66 9.92 34.24
N PRO A 60 -29.97 10.94 34.80
CA PRO A 60 -30.61 11.88 35.71
C PRO A 60 -31.82 12.53 35.04
N PRO A 61 -32.93 12.79 35.76
CA PRO A 61 -34.06 13.53 35.21
C PRO A 61 -33.57 14.96 34.91
N VAL A 62 -33.35 15.25 33.64
CA VAL A 62 -32.99 16.58 33.12
C VAL A 62 -34.08 16.96 32.11
N ASP A 63 -34.45 18.24 32.06
CA ASP A 63 -35.57 18.82 31.29
C ASP A 63 -35.54 18.59 29.75
N ASP A 64 -34.55 17.88 29.24
CA ASP A 64 -34.37 17.60 27.81
C ASP A 64 -34.96 16.22 27.48
N ILE A 65 -36.28 16.22 27.24
CA ILE A 65 -37.09 15.04 26.96
C ILE A 65 -36.72 14.48 25.58
N PRO A 66 -36.21 13.24 25.47
CA PRO A 66 -35.87 12.64 24.19
C PRO A 66 -37.11 12.52 23.30
N SER A 67 -36.94 12.79 22.00
CA SER A 67 -38.06 12.89 21.04
C SER A 67 -38.84 11.57 20.86
N TRP A 68 -38.19 10.42 21.07
CA TRP A 68 -38.81 9.09 21.11
C TRP A 68 -37.83 8.06 21.70
N VAL A 69 -38.31 6.83 21.95
CA VAL A 69 -37.47 5.70 22.39
C VAL A 69 -37.08 4.85 21.20
N ALA A 70 -35.78 4.77 20.90
CA ALA A 70 -35.26 4.04 19.76
C ALA A 70 -35.43 2.52 19.89
N THR A 71 -35.11 1.99 21.06
CA THR A 71 -35.14 0.55 21.35
C THR A 71 -35.21 0.35 22.85
N THR A 72 -35.72 -0.81 23.26
CA THR A 72 -35.91 -1.17 24.66
C THR A 72 -34.90 -2.21 25.14
N SER A 73 -34.26 -2.92 24.20
CA SER A 73 -33.13 -3.80 24.49
C SER A 73 -32.24 -3.99 23.28
N VAL A 74 -30.94 -4.03 23.53
CA VAL A 74 -29.91 -4.21 22.51
C VAL A 74 -29.15 -5.49 22.81
N GLN A 75 -29.08 -6.40 21.84
CA GLN A 75 -28.28 -7.61 21.96
C GLN A 75 -27.25 -7.64 20.82
N CYS A 76 -25.97 -7.63 21.20
CA CYS A 76 -24.85 -7.76 20.27
C CYS A 76 -24.07 -9.05 20.56
N PHE A 77 -23.54 -9.68 19.51
CA PHE A 77 -22.60 -10.80 19.59
C PHE A 77 -21.19 -10.35 20.01
N GLY A 78 -20.84 -9.07 19.82
CA GLY A 78 -19.56 -8.47 20.19
C GLY A 78 -18.53 -8.40 19.06
N ASN A 79 -18.83 -8.97 17.88
CA ASN A 79 -17.97 -8.97 16.69
C ASN A 79 -18.53 -8.12 15.54
N GLU A 80 -19.64 -7.42 15.77
CA GLU A 80 -20.27 -6.59 14.77
C GLU A 80 -19.43 -5.37 14.41
N THR A 81 -19.36 -5.07 13.11
CA THR A 81 -18.62 -3.91 12.58
C THR A 81 -19.34 -2.58 12.77
N LYS A 82 -20.64 -2.62 13.04
CA LYS A 82 -21.52 -1.46 13.20
C LYS A 82 -22.60 -1.82 14.20
N PHE A 83 -22.94 -0.90 15.08
CA PHE A 83 -24.01 -1.01 16.06
C PHE A 83 -25.37 -1.30 15.42
N GLN A 84 -25.62 -0.81 14.20
CA GLN A 84 -26.87 -1.11 13.48
C GLN A 84 -27.05 -2.60 13.11
N LYS A 85 -25.99 -3.41 13.20
CA LYS A 85 -26.07 -4.87 12.98
C LYS A 85 -26.45 -5.64 14.23
N CYS A 86 -26.44 -5.00 15.41
CA CYS A 86 -26.95 -5.63 16.62
C CYS A 86 -28.46 -5.84 16.52
N LYS A 87 -28.97 -6.80 17.30
CA LYS A 87 -30.39 -7.09 17.36
C LYS A 87 -31.07 -6.06 18.27
N PHE A 88 -31.94 -5.25 17.67
CA PHE A 88 -32.79 -4.29 18.39
C PHE A 88 -34.14 -4.94 18.70
N ILE A 89 -34.50 -4.96 19.98
CA ILE A 89 -35.81 -5.42 20.42
C ILE A 89 -36.66 -4.18 20.71
N HIS A 90 -37.89 -4.20 20.22
CA HIS A 90 -38.87 -3.13 20.42
C HIS A 90 -40.02 -3.73 21.24
N GLY A 91 -40.05 -3.45 22.54
CA GLY A 91 -41.08 -3.95 23.45
C GLY A 91 -40.85 -3.58 24.92
N ALA A 92 -41.94 -3.22 25.61
CA ALA A 92 -42.07 -2.65 26.96
C ALA A 92 -41.65 -1.16 27.12
N THR A 93 -42.19 -0.50 28.15
CA THR A 93 -41.96 0.91 28.49
C THR A 93 -40.52 1.14 28.94
N CYS A 94 -39.74 1.92 28.19
CA CYS A 94 -38.44 2.39 28.68
C CYS A 94 -38.62 3.49 29.73
N ASN A 95 -38.15 3.27 30.95
CA ASN A 95 -38.02 4.34 31.93
C ASN A 95 -36.62 4.96 31.78
N VAL A 96 -36.53 6.11 31.11
CA VAL A 96 -35.27 6.81 30.82
C VAL A 96 -34.40 7.03 32.07
N ALA A 97 -35.02 7.25 33.24
CA ALA A 97 -34.28 7.49 34.48
C ALA A 97 -33.46 6.27 34.93
N ARG A 98 -33.86 5.06 34.54
CA ARG A 98 -33.25 3.80 34.96
C ARG A 98 -32.64 3.00 33.81
N ASP A 99 -33.29 3.01 32.64
CA ASP A 99 -33.06 2.06 31.56
C ASP A 99 -32.28 2.68 30.38
N ALA A 100 -32.10 4.00 30.35
CA ALA A 100 -31.31 4.67 29.32
C ALA A 100 -29.83 4.28 29.43
N VAL A 101 -29.20 3.98 28.28
CA VAL A 101 -27.82 3.50 28.27
C VAL A 101 -26.83 4.62 28.03
N GLY A 102 -25.75 4.60 28.81
CA GLY A 102 -24.63 5.54 28.69
C GLY A 102 -23.31 4.81 28.55
N ILE A 103 -22.35 5.47 27.89
CA ILE A 103 -21.00 4.95 27.69
C ILE A 103 -19.97 6.06 27.87
N THR A 104 -18.78 5.67 28.31
CA THR A 104 -17.56 6.48 28.21
C THR A 104 -16.62 5.70 27.32
N CYS A 105 -16.18 6.30 26.22
CA CYS A 105 -15.22 5.71 25.31
C CYS A 105 -13.80 6.01 25.78
N PHE A 106 -12.90 5.03 25.59
CA PHE A 106 -11.49 5.30 25.73
C PHE A 106 -11.10 6.32 24.65
N PRO A 107 -10.47 7.44 25.01
CA PRO A 107 -9.95 8.32 24.00
C PRO A 107 -8.94 7.53 23.18
N ASN A 108 -8.96 7.69 21.87
CA ASN A 108 -7.84 7.26 21.05
C ASN A 108 -6.66 8.11 21.50
N ARG A 109 -5.77 7.56 22.31
CA ARG A 109 -4.53 8.23 22.70
C ARG A 109 -3.38 7.34 22.32
N VAL A 110 -3.27 7.17 21.01
CA VAL A 110 -2.08 6.52 20.49
C VAL A 110 -0.91 7.46 20.72
N ALA A 111 0.25 6.93 21.11
CA ALA A 111 1.46 7.73 21.29
C ALA A 111 1.89 8.53 20.02
N HIS A 112 1.15 8.38 18.92
CA HIS A 112 1.23 9.16 17.69
C HIS A 112 0.94 10.66 17.86
N CYS A 113 0.13 11.09 18.84
CA CYS A 113 -0.27 12.50 19.01
C CYS A 113 0.18 13.08 20.36
N ARG A 114 0.36 14.41 20.42
CA ARG A 114 0.67 15.12 21.67
C ARG A 114 -0.54 15.11 22.62
N LYS A 115 -0.30 15.40 23.90
CA LYS A 115 -1.33 15.34 24.97
C LYS A 115 -2.52 16.29 24.72
N ASP A 116 -2.28 17.41 24.06
CA ASP A 116 -3.22 18.47 23.71
C ASP A 116 -3.78 18.33 22.27
N GLU A 117 -3.56 17.19 21.63
CA GLU A 117 -4.02 16.88 20.28
C GLU A 117 -5.05 15.73 20.29
N VAL A 118 -5.95 15.75 19.31
CA VAL A 118 -6.98 14.72 19.10
C VAL A 118 -6.67 13.94 17.82
N PRO A 119 -6.49 12.61 17.89
CA PRO A 119 -6.24 11.80 16.70
C PRO A 119 -7.52 11.48 15.94
N HIS A 120 -7.49 11.65 14.63
CA HIS A 120 -8.54 11.19 13.71
C HIS A 120 -7.96 10.86 12.34
N ALA A 121 -8.34 9.72 11.76
CA ALA A 121 -8.01 9.31 10.38
C ALA A 121 -6.53 9.52 9.97
N GLY A 122 -5.58 9.11 10.82
CA GLY A 122 -4.14 9.23 10.52
C GLY A 122 -3.52 10.60 10.80
N ASN A 123 -4.29 11.55 11.33
CA ASN A 123 -3.84 12.91 11.62
C ASN A 123 -4.15 13.32 13.06
N CYS A 124 -3.29 14.13 13.66
CA CYS A 124 -3.49 14.79 14.95
C CYS A 124 -4.02 16.21 14.72
N TYR A 125 -5.08 16.58 15.44
CA TYR A 125 -5.73 17.89 15.37
C TYR A 125 -5.58 18.65 16.69
N HIS A 126 -5.34 19.95 16.62
CA HIS A 126 -5.19 20.81 17.80
C HIS A 126 -5.93 22.12 17.60
N LEU A 127 -6.70 22.55 18.61
CA LEU A 127 -7.40 23.83 18.58
C LEU A 127 -6.50 24.91 19.19
N ALA A 128 -6.07 25.83 18.34
CA ALA A 128 -5.24 26.96 18.72
C ALA A 128 -6.10 28.16 19.15
N ASN A 129 -5.73 28.73 20.30
CA ASN A 129 -6.18 30.05 20.78
C ASN A 129 -7.70 30.32 20.68
N ALA A 130 -8.50 29.48 21.34
CA ALA A 130 -9.96 29.54 21.32
C ALA A 130 -10.59 30.85 21.87
N ASN A 131 -9.81 31.70 22.56
CA ASN A 131 -10.33 32.84 23.33
C ASN A 131 -9.85 34.22 22.85
N ALA A 132 -8.66 34.34 22.25
CA ALA A 132 -8.13 35.64 21.81
C ALA A 132 -8.11 35.83 20.28
N GLY A 133 -8.28 34.72 19.54
CA GLY A 133 -8.23 34.71 18.09
C GLY A 133 -6.85 35.03 17.52
N LEU A 134 -6.56 34.57 16.30
CA LEU A 134 -5.41 34.99 15.51
C LEU A 134 -5.88 35.54 14.14
N ASN A 135 -5.03 36.26 13.40
CA ASN A 135 -5.25 36.45 11.96
C ASN A 135 -4.71 35.26 11.16
N HIS A 136 -4.98 35.22 9.85
CA HIS A 136 -4.64 34.07 9.00
C HIS A 136 -3.13 33.79 8.96
N GLU A 137 -2.30 34.85 8.87
CA GLU A 137 -0.84 34.74 8.84
C GLU A 137 -0.25 34.27 10.18
N GLU A 138 -0.75 34.82 11.29
CA GLU A 138 -0.39 34.39 12.65
C GLU A 138 -0.75 32.93 12.89
N ALA A 139 -1.88 32.46 12.36
CA ALA A 139 -2.29 31.07 12.48
C ALA A 139 -1.39 30.12 11.69
N LEU A 140 -1.00 30.49 10.47
CA LEU A 140 -0.02 29.74 9.68
C LEU A 140 1.29 29.60 10.45
N ARG A 141 1.81 30.71 10.99
CA ARG A 141 3.03 30.72 11.81
C ARG A 141 2.88 29.86 13.08
N TYR A 142 1.76 29.98 13.79
CA TYR A 142 1.50 29.20 15.00
C TYR A 142 1.50 27.70 14.72
N CYS A 143 0.81 27.25 13.66
CA CYS A 143 0.82 25.84 13.30
C CYS A 143 2.21 25.38 12.85
N ALA A 144 2.93 26.19 12.06
CA ALA A 144 4.28 25.89 11.59
C ALA A 144 5.28 25.72 12.74
N ASP A 145 5.26 26.62 13.74
CA ASP A 145 6.10 26.53 14.94
C ASP A 145 5.86 25.21 15.72
N ARG A 146 4.64 24.67 15.63
CA ARG A 146 4.27 23.40 16.25
C ARG A 146 4.59 22.17 15.39
N GLN A 147 5.26 22.33 14.24
CA GLN A 147 5.47 21.28 13.24
C GLN A 147 4.14 20.70 12.74
N SER A 148 3.17 21.58 12.54
CA SER A 148 1.84 21.27 12.02
C SER A 148 1.47 22.27 10.95
N ARG A 149 0.39 22.01 10.24
CA ARG A 149 -0.14 22.91 9.22
C ARG A 149 -1.55 23.34 9.56
N LEU A 150 -2.01 24.42 8.96
CA LEU A 150 -3.39 24.84 9.12
C LEU A 150 -4.33 23.81 8.45
N VAL A 151 -5.51 23.58 9.04
CA VAL A 151 -6.40 22.49 8.58
C VAL A 151 -6.89 22.70 7.14
N ASP A 152 -6.67 21.68 6.32
CA ASP A 152 -7.23 21.51 4.98
C ASP A 152 -8.32 20.43 5.03
N ILE A 153 -9.57 20.80 4.71
CA ILE A 153 -10.71 19.89 4.84
C ILE A 153 -10.99 19.23 3.50
N THR A 154 -10.68 17.94 3.41
CA THR A 154 -10.67 17.21 2.13
C THR A 154 -11.79 16.18 1.99
N SER A 155 -12.55 15.91 3.06
CA SER A 155 -13.63 14.93 3.05
C SER A 155 -14.78 15.27 4.00
N GLN A 156 -15.97 14.71 3.74
CA GLN A 156 -17.13 14.83 4.62
C GLN A 156 -16.87 14.22 6.00
N ASN A 157 -16.09 13.14 6.05
CA ASN A 157 -15.74 12.47 7.30
C ASN A 157 -14.90 13.39 8.20
N GLU A 158 -13.89 14.06 7.62
CA GLU A 158 -13.08 15.05 8.34
C GLU A 158 -13.92 16.23 8.82
N ASN A 159 -14.83 16.75 7.99
CA ASN A 159 -15.72 17.84 8.40
C ASN A 159 -16.69 17.43 9.52
N ASN A 160 -17.20 16.19 9.49
CA ASN A 160 -18.06 15.64 10.55
C ASN A 160 -17.31 15.59 11.87
N PHE A 161 -16.11 15.00 11.86
CA PHE A 161 -15.27 14.91 13.04
C PHE A 161 -14.96 16.28 13.64
N LEU A 162 -14.51 17.25 12.81
CA LEU A 162 -14.22 18.60 13.28
C LEU A 162 -15.46 19.28 13.87
N SER A 163 -16.62 19.14 13.21
CA SER A 163 -17.87 19.73 13.70
C SER A 163 -18.28 19.15 15.05
N GLU A 164 -18.25 17.82 15.18
CA GLU A 164 -18.61 17.13 16.42
C GLU A 164 -17.64 17.47 17.56
N TRP A 165 -16.33 17.40 17.29
CA TRP A 165 -15.31 17.72 18.27
C TRP A 165 -15.42 19.17 18.76
N LEU A 166 -15.58 20.15 17.86
CA LEU A 166 -15.74 21.56 18.23
C LEU A 166 -17.04 21.80 19.01
N MET A 167 -18.15 21.16 18.63
CA MET A 167 -19.42 21.31 19.33
C MET A 167 -19.38 20.75 20.75
N LEU A 168 -18.72 19.61 20.93
CA LEU A 168 -18.70 18.87 22.21
C LEU A 168 -17.65 19.41 23.18
N ASP A 169 -16.41 19.54 22.71
CA ASP A 169 -15.28 19.88 23.59
C ASP A 169 -15.04 21.40 23.68
N HIS A 170 -15.52 22.16 22.68
CA HIS A 170 -15.28 23.60 22.57
C HIS A 170 -16.56 24.40 22.24
N PRO A 171 -17.63 24.29 23.05
CA PRO A 171 -18.96 24.84 22.72
C PRO A 171 -18.98 26.37 22.56
N ARG A 172 -17.99 27.09 23.11
CA ARG A 172 -17.85 28.55 23.00
C ARG A 172 -17.28 29.00 21.64
N VAL A 173 -16.72 28.09 20.86
CA VAL A 173 -16.17 28.41 19.54
C VAL A 173 -17.31 28.51 18.53
N GLU A 174 -17.47 29.67 17.92
CA GLU A 174 -18.48 29.93 16.89
C GLU A 174 -17.94 29.86 15.47
N THR A 175 -16.68 30.27 15.30
CA THR A 175 -15.99 30.37 14.03
C THR A 175 -14.58 29.80 14.15
N VAL A 176 -14.21 28.98 13.16
CA VAL A 176 -12.87 28.42 13.02
C VAL A 176 -12.37 28.69 11.62
N MET A 177 -11.21 29.30 11.50
CA MET A 177 -10.60 29.60 10.21
C MET A 177 -9.76 28.40 9.72
N THR A 178 -9.77 28.18 8.40
CA THR A 178 -9.12 27.04 7.73
C THR A 178 -8.01 27.52 6.79
N ALA A 179 -7.26 26.60 6.18
CA ALA A 179 -6.22 26.94 5.19
C ALA A 179 -6.77 27.33 3.80
N GLY A 180 -8.09 27.52 3.68
CA GLY A 180 -8.75 27.74 2.41
C GLY A 180 -8.68 29.20 1.98
N LEU A 181 -8.05 29.46 0.84
CA LEU A 181 -7.87 30.79 0.28
C LEU A 181 -8.52 30.87 -1.10
N GLY A 182 -9.29 31.93 -1.33
CA GLY A 182 -9.98 32.22 -2.58
C GLY A 182 -9.54 33.57 -3.14
N PHE A 183 -9.22 33.60 -4.44
CA PHE A 183 -8.94 34.84 -5.16
C PHE A 183 -9.52 34.77 -6.58
N SER A 184 -9.81 35.94 -7.14
CA SER A 184 -10.39 36.06 -8.48
C SER A 184 -9.33 36.48 -9.50
N MET A 185 -9.20 35.71 -10.58
CA MET A 185 -8.31 35.98 -11.71
C MET A 185 -9.13 35.91 -13.01
N MET A 186 -9.11 36.97 -13.81
CA MET A 186 -9.79 37.04 -15.12
C MET A 186 -11.27 36.57 -15.08
N ASN A 187 -12.06 37.09 -14.12
CA ASN A 187 -13.47 36.72 -13.89
C ASN A 187 -13.72 35.27 -13.46
N THR A 188 -12.68 34.51 -13.14
CA THR A 188 -12.78 33.16 -12.56
C THR A 188 -12.29 33.17 -11.12
N THR A 189 -13.04 32.52 -10.23
CA THR A 189 -12.63 32.36 -8.83
C THR A 189 -11.86 31.06 -8.67
N ILE A 190 -10.67 31.15 -8.06
CA ILE A 190 -9.81 30.02 -7.78
C ILE A 190 -9.76 29.84 -6.27
N TRP A 191 -10.06 28.63 -5.81
CA TRP A 191 -9.94 28.22 -4.42
C TRP A 191 -8.79 27.23 -4.26
N ILE A 192 -7.93 27.48 -3.28
CA ILE A 192 -6.78 26.63 -2.97
C ILE A 192 -6.70 26.35 -1.47
N TRP A 193 -6.00 25.28 -1.13
CA TRP A 193 -5.50 25.04 0.23
C TRP A 193 -4.04 25.50 0.26
N GLU A 194 -3.78 26.63 0.90
CA GLU A 194 -2.50 27.36 0.83
C GLU A 194 -1.29 26.50 1.29
N ASP A 195 -1.50 25.63 2.28
CA ASP A 195 -0.45 24.81 2.89
C ASP A 195 -0.43 23.34 2.38
N SER A 196 -0.88 23.12 1.15
CA SER A 196 -1.02 21.76 0.60
C SER A 196 -0.46 21.61 -0.81
N ALA A 197 0.86 21.46 -0.91
CA ALA A 197 1.53 20.99 -2.13
C ALA A 197 1.02 19.62 -2.66
N LYS A 198 0.15 18.91 -1.91
CA LYS A 198 -0.35 17.56 -2.24
C LYS A 198 -1.86 17.46 -2.48
N THR A 199 -2.69 18.42 -2.07
CA THR A 199 -4.16 18.26 -2.13
C THR A 199 -4.80 19.25 -3.09
N LYS A 200 -5.44 18.74 -4.15
CA LYS A 200 -6.29 19.54 -5.02
C LYS A 200 -7.56 19.94 -4.27
N PHE A 201 -7.95 21.21 -4.35
CA PHE A 201 -9.24 21.68 -3.82
C PHE A 201 -10.37 20.94 -4.53
N LYS A 202 -11.04 20.02 -3.82
CA LYS A 202 -12.10 19.16 -4.39
C LYS A 202 -13.31 18.97 -3.46
N PHE A 203 -13.22 19.31 -2.18
CA PHE A 203 -14.31 19.10 -1.22
C PHE A 203 -15.04 20.41 -0.90
N ALA A 204 -16.37 20.37 -0.78
CA ALA A 204 -17.22 21.52 -0.49
C ALA A 204 -18.39 21.13 0.41
N LYS A 205 -18.63 21.91 1.47
CA LYS A 205 -19.86 21.86 2.27
C LYS A 205 -20.27 23.26 2.73
N TRP A 206 -20.87 24.01 1.80
CA TRP A 206 -21.42 25.34 2.03
C TRP A 206 -22.72 25.29 2.82
N TRP A 207 -23.10 26.42 3.43
CA TRP A 207 -24.32 26.52 4.22
C TRP A 207 -25.57 26.27 3.33
N PRO A 208 -26.41 25.27 3.64
CA PRO A 208 -27.56 24.89 2.81
C PRO A 208 -28.72 25.90 2.86
N GLY A 209 -28.69 26.89 3.76
CA GLY A 209 -29.71 27.94 3.83
C GLY A 209 -29.54 29.07 2.81
N TRP A 210 -28.59 28.96 1.87
CA TRP A 210 -28.53 29.87 0.72
C TRP A 210 -29.69 29.61 -0.25
N ARG A 211 -30.31 30.67 -0.79
CA ARG A 211 -31.48 30.57 -1.71
C ARG A 211 -31.19 29.83 -3.01
N GLU A 212 -29.93 29.74 -3.37
CA GLU A 212 -29.45 29.04 -4.55
C GLU A 212 -28.73 27.78 -4.07
N ASP A 213 -29.11 26.61 -4.58
CA ASP A 213 -28.31 25.39 -4.45
C ASP A 213 -26.96 25.63 -5.13
N ARG A 214 -26.02 26.25 -4.40
CA ARG A 214 -24.69 26.54 -4.90
C ARG A 214 -23.87 25.26 -4.82
N ALA A 215 -23.95 24.47 -5.89
CA ALA A 215 -23.00 23.40 -6.16
C ALA A 215 -21.57 23.94 -6.40
N MET A 216 -21.44 25.26 -6.64
CA MET A 216 -20.18 25.94 -6.91
C MET A 216 -19.72 26.82 -5.73
N PRO A 217 -18.41 26.94 -5.48
CA PRO A 217 -17.86 27.86 -4.50
C PRO A 217 -18.29 29.31 -4.74
N PRO A 218 -18.47 30.14 -3.69
CA PRO A 218 -18.80 31.56 -3.83
C PRO A 218 -17.76 32.32 -4.66
N TRP A 219 -18.25 33.31 -5.41
CA TRP A 219 -17.39 34.25 -6.12
C TRP A 219 -16.62 35.11 -5.11
N THR A 220 -15.31 35.20 -5.28
CA THR A 220 -14.48 36.11 -4.48
C THR A 220 -14.40 37.48 -5.15
N GLY A 221 -14.40 38.54 -4.34
CA GLY A 221 -14.24 39.91 -4.85
C GLY A 221 -12.81 40.22 -5.29
N SER A 222 -12.47 41.50 -5.31
CA SER A 222 -11.10 41.98 -5.58
C SER A 222 -10.10 41.71 -4.44
N ARG A 223 -10.59 41.30 -3.26
CA ARG A 223 -9.78 40.95 -2.10
C ARG A 223 -9.75 39.44 -1.89
N PRO A 224 -8.62 38.89 -1.37
CA PRO A 224 -8.55 37.49 -1.01
C PRO A 224 -9.59 37.19 0.08
N SER A 225 -10.31 36.08 -0.12
CA SER A 225 -11.34 35.61 0.81
C SER A 225 -10.90 34.29 1.44
N CYS A 226 -11.22 34.09 2.70
CA CYS A 226 -10.83 32.91 3.45
C CYS A 226 -12.05 32.03 3.76
N ILE A 227 -11.82 30.71 3.79
CA ILE A 227 -12.84 29.74 4.19
C ILE A 227 -12.82 29.61 5.71
N VAL A 228 -13.96 29.91 6.33
CA VAL A 228 -14.20 29.65 7.76
C VAL A 228 -15.26 28.57 7.93
N MET A 229 -15.06 27.71 8.92
CA MET A 229 -16.11 26.88 9.50
C MET A 229 -16.89 27.73 10.49
N LYS A 230 -18.19 27.87 10.28
CA LYS A 230 -19.07 28.68 11.12
C LYS A 230 -20.30 27.87 11.52
N LYS A 231 -20.78 28.06 12.76
CA LYS A 231 -22.04 27.45 13.23
C LYS A 231 -23.18 28.46 13.43
N SER A 232 -22.84 29.75 13.54
CA SER A 232 -23.80 30.85 13.73
C SER A 232 -23.91 31.66 12.45
N PHE A 233 -25.10 31.72 11.87
CA PHE A 233 -25.37 32.35 10.58
C PHE A 233 -26.55 33.32 10.71
N PRO A 234 -26.64 34.37 9.87
CA PRO A 234 -27.85 35.17 9.76
C PRO A 234 -29.04 34.26 9.44
N CYS A 235 -30.13 34.38 10.19
CA CYS A 235 -31.34 33.60 9.98
C CYS A 235 -31.90 33.90 8.59
N PHE A 236 -32.30 32.86 7.88
CA PHE A 236 -32.80 32.98 6.50
C PHE A 236 -34.02 33.93 6.38
N GLU A 237 -34.98 33.79 7.29
CA GLU A 237 -36.22 34.56 7.28
C GLU A 237 -36.05 35.97 7.89
N LEU A 238 -35.03 36.15 8.73
CA LEU A 238 -34.77 37.37 9.50
C LEU A 238 -33.25 37.64 9.54
N PRO A 239 -32.67 38.27 8.52
CA PRO A 239 -31.22 38.49 8.42
C PRO A 239 -30.61 39.28 9.58
N GLU A 240 -31.42 40.03 10.33
CA GLU A 240 -31.01 40.79 11.52
C GLU A 240 -30.82 39.91 12.77
N ARG A 241 -31.27 38.65 12.75
CA ARG A 241 -31.09 37.68 13.83
C ARG A 241 -30.05 36.64 13.45
N ASN A 242 -29.23 36.22 14.42
CA ASN A 242 -28.33 35.09 14.24
C ASN A 242 -29.02 33.79 14.68
N CYS A 243 -28.97 32.80 13.79
CA CYS A 243 -29.40 31.43 14.00
C CYS A 243 -28.16 30.55 14.21
N SER A 244 -28.24 29.60 15.13
CA SER A 244 -27.15 28.64 15.36
C SER A 244 -27.52 27.25 14.86
N SER A 245 -26.53 26.53 14.39
CA SER A 245 -26.60 25.15 13.91
C SER A 245 -25.86 24.23 14.88
N GLU A 246 -26.33 22.98 15.04
CA GLU A 246 -25.59 21.92 15.75
C GLU A 246 -24.41 21.36 14.94
N TYR A 247 -24.02 22.05 13.87
CA TYR A 247 -23.02 21.61 12.91
C TYR A 247 -22.33 22.81 12.25
N PHE A 248 -21.04 22.66 11.89
CA PHE A 248 -20.28 23.72 11.23
C PHE A 248 -20.37 23.60 9.71
N PHE A 249 -20.77 24.69 9.06
CA PHE A 249 -20.78 24.82 7.60
C PHE A 249 -19.70 25.78 7.15
N TRP A 250 -19.30 25.65 5.88
CA TRP A 250 -18.31 26.55 5.31
C TRP A 250 -18.96 27.89 4.98
N TYR A 251 -18.24 28.94 5.29
CA TYR A 251 -18.60 30.32 5.02
C TYR A 251 -17.38 31.07 4.51
N VAL A 252 -17.62 32.19 3.84
CA VAL A 252 -16.56 33.01 3.26
C VAL A 252 -16.52 34.34 3.99
N GLU A 253 -15.34 34.71 4.48
CA GLU A 253 -15.08 36.00 5.10
C GLU A 253 -13.83 36.65 4.47
N ASP A 254 -13.71 37.97 4.54
CA ASP A 254 -12.49 38.66 4.14
C ASP A 254 -11.39 38.28 5.14
N CYS A 255 -10.27 37.74 4.62
CA CYS A 255 -9.14 37.25 5.40
C CYS A 255 -8.58 38.28 6.38
N ALA A 256 -8.75 39.58 6.10
CA ALA A 256 -8.24 40.70 6.89
C ALA A 256 -9.31 41.40 7.76
N SER A 257 -10.56 40.95 7.77
CA SER A 257 -11.69 41.74 8.31
C SER A 257 -12.00 41.55 9.80
N SER A 258 -11.51 40.49 10.46
CA SER A 258 -11.83 40.25 11.88
C SER A 258 -10.83 40.95 12.81
N SER A 259 -11.25 42.08 13.39
CA SER A 259 -10.51 42.77 14.47
C SER A 259 -10.40 41.96 15.77
N LYS A 260 -11.11 40.83 15.88
CA LYS A 260 -11.12 39.93 17.05
C LYS A 260 -10.35 38.62 16.80
N GLY A 261 -9.78 38.42 15.61
CA GLY A 261 -9.18 37.15 15.20
C GLY A 261 -10.19 35.99 15.13
N HIS A 262 -9.72 34.80 14.78
CA HIS A 262 -10.50 33.56 14.73
C HIS A 262 -9.86 32.45 15.56
N ALA A 263 -10.61 31.42 15.96
CA ALA A 263 -10.00 30.18 16.41
C ALA A 263 -9.46 29.41 15.19
N TYR A 264 -8.44 28.57 15.37
CA TYR A 264 -7.83 27.82 14.26
C TYR A 264 -7.57 26.39 14.67
N VAL A 265 -7.63 25.47 13.72
CA VAL A 265 -7.27 24.07 13.93
C VAL A 265 -5.99 23.77 13.16
N CYS A 266 -4.97 23.34 13.90
CA CYS A 266 -3.76 22.79 13.31
C CYS A 266 -3.90 21.28 13.11
N LYS A 267 -3.36 20.78 12.00
CA LYS A 267 -3.38 19.38 11.59
C LYS A 267 -1.95 18.93 11.29
N LYS A 268 -1.61 17.71 11.70
CA LYS A 268 -0.34 17.06 11.33
C LYS A 268 -0.54 15.55 11.16
N PRO A 269 0.28 14.85 10.37
CA PRO A 269 0.25 13.39 10.35
C PRO A 269 0.65 12.83 11.72
N TYR A 270 0.21 11.61 12.02
CA TYR A 270 0.67 10.86 13.18
C TYR A 270 2.19 10.79 13.25
N ASN A 271 2.76 10.93 14.46
CA ASN A 271 4.18 10.65 14.67
C ASN A 271 4.44 9.18 14.38
N ASP A 272 5.50 8.86 13.65
CA ASP A 272 5.92 7.47 13.50
C ASP A 272 6.50 6.97 14.83
N ILE A 273 5.68 6.24 15.58
CA ILE A 273 6.10 5.54 16.80
C ILE A 273 6.42 4.07 16.51
N SER A 274 6.38 3.65 15.24
CA SER A 274 6.43 2.25 14.81
C SER A 274 5.32 1.40 15.45
N CYS A 275 5.38 0.09 15.26
CA CYS A 275 4.40 -0.85 15.81
C CYS A 275 5.11 -1.99 16.55
N VAL A 276 4.37 -2.73 17.36
CA VAL A 276 4.88 -3.85 18.17
C VAL A 276 4.60 -5.17 17.47
N TYR A 277 5.63 -6.02 17.37
CA TYR A 277 5.49 -7.45 17.08
C TYR A 277 5.56 -8.25 18.38
N GLY A 278 4.72 -9.29 18.51
CA GLY A 278 4.67 -10.15 19.71
C GLY A 278 4.54 -9.34 21.01
N LYS A 279 5.43 -9.62 21.97
CA LYS A 279 5.49 -8.90 23.27
C LYS A 279 6.29 -7.59 23.24
N GLY A 280 6.89 -7.20 22.10
CA GLY A 280 7.60 -5.94 21.93
C GLY A 280 8.99 -5.84 22.56
N HIS A 281 9.71 -6.96 22.63
CA HIS A 281 11.10 -6.99 23.11
C HIS A 281 12.08 -6.23 22.19
N HIS A 282 11.85 -6.29 20.87
CA HIS A 282 12.61 -5.54 19.87
C HIS A 282 12.04 -4.14 19.57
N TYR A 283 11.04 -3.69 20.33
CA TYR A 283 10.44 -2.38 20.06
C TYR A 283 11.45 -1.26 20.36
N SER A 284 11.92 -0.58 19.32
CA SER A 284 12.85 0.55 19.38
C SER A 284 12.21 1.89 19.03
N GLY A 285 10.89 1.93 18.81
CA GLY A 285 10.17 3.15 18.42
C GLY A 285 10.09 4.21 19.52
N ASN A 286 9.45 5.33 19.20
CA ASN A 286 9.50 6.55 20.02
C ASN A 286 8.24 6.79 20.87
N ALA A 287 7.41 5.77 21.09
CA ALA A 287 6.24 5.92 21.95
C ALA A 287 6.65 6.27 23.38
N ASN A 288 6.04 7.29 23.97
CA ASN A 288 6.30 7.74 25.34
C ASN A 288 5.01 8.07 26.11
N VAL A 289 3.90 7.45 25.70
CA VAL A 289 2.58 7.62 26.32
C VAL A 289 1.98 6.25 26.63
N THR A 290 1.46 6.14 27.84
CA THR A 290 0.82 4.92 28.35
C THR A 290 -0.59 4.73 27.85
N THR A 291 -1.16 3.55 28.06
CA THR A 291 -2.56 3.24 27.74
C THR A 291 -3.56 4.19 28.42
N SER A 292 -3.31 4.66 29.64
CA SER A 292 -4.18 5.64 30.30
C SER A 292 -3.96 7.08 29.81
N GLY A 293 -2.93 7.31 28.99
CA GLY A 293 -2.55 8.64 28.50
C GLY A 293 -1.65 9.43 29.45
N LYS A 294 -0.99 8.77 30.42
CA LYS A 294 0.08 9.37 31.23
C LYS A 294 1.39 9.41 30.42
N ALA A 295 2.14 10.49 30.56
CA ALA A 295 3.46 10.62 29.95
C ALA A 295 4.48 9.74 30.68
N CYS A 296 5.36 9.09 29.91
CA CYS A 296 6.44 8.28 30.45
C CYS A 296 7.52 9.15 31.09
N LEU A 297 7.93 8.77 32.29
CA LEU A 297 9.09 9.33 32.95
C LEU A 297 10.38 8.85 32.27
N PRO A 298 11.47 9.65 32.30
CA PRO A 298 12.78 9.21 31.88
C PRO A 298 13.21 7.94 32.64
N TRP A 299 13.82 6.99 31.94
CA TRP A 299 14.33 5.78 32.61
C TRP A 299 15.47 6.09 33.59
N ASN A 300 16.11 7.25 33.48
CA ASN A 300 17.15 7.70 34.41
C ASN A 300 16.61 8.52 35.60
N ASP A 301 15.30 8.70 35.71
CA ASP A 301 14.70 9.56 36.74
C ASP A 301 15.02 9.00 38.14
N ALA A 302 15.47 9.89 39.04
CA ALA A 302 15.85 9.50 40.40
C ALA A 302 14.69 8.88 41.18
N THR A 303 13.45 9.27 40.87
CA THR A 303 12.24 8.76 41.53
C THR A 303 11.94 7.31 41.19
N VAL A 304 12.40 6.82 40.03
CA VAL A 304 12.12 5.45 39.55
C VAL A 304 13.32 4.51 39.68
N ALA A 305 14.47 4.98 40.18
CA ALA A 305 15.71 4.21 40.24
C ALA A 305 15.55 2.87 40.98
N TYR A 306 14.84 2.85 42.11
CA TYR A 306 14.54 1.62 42.85
C TYR A 306 13.62 0.68 42.05
N ALA A 307 12.51 1.21 41.53
CA ALA A 307 11.56 0.43 40.73
C ALA A 307 12.21 -0.13 39.45
N LEU A 308 13.13 0.61 38.83
CA LEU A 308 13.90 0.16 37.68
C LEU A 308 14.83 -1.02 38.02
N MET A 309 15.52 -0.98 39.15
CA MET A 309 16.38 -2.09 39.59
C MET A 309 15.58 -3.37 39.84
N VAL A 310 14.36 -3.24 40.37
CA VAL A 310 13.47 -4.38 40.64
C VAL A 310 12.89 -4.98 39.36
N ASN A 311 12.39 -4.15 38.44
CA ASN A 311 11.72 -4.63 37.23
C ASN A 311 12.70 -5.01 36.09
N VAL A 312 13.92 -4.48 36.11
CA VAL A 312 14.95 -4.76 35.09
C VAL A 312 16.24 -5.18 35.81
N PRO A 313 16.42 -6.47 36.16
CA PRO A 313 17.58 -6.93 36.93
C PRO A 313 18.91 -6.78 36.17
N ASP A 314 18.88 -6.91 34.84
CA ASP A 314 20.06 -6.85 33.98
C ASP A 314 20.66 -5.44 33.89
N ARG A 315 21.95 -5.32 34.20
CA ARG A 315 22.68 -4.03 34.21
C ARG A 315 22.95 -3.49 32.80
N GLN A 316 23.22 -4.34 31.82
CA GLN A 316 23.45 -3.92 30.45
C GLN A 316 22.18 -3.36 29.82
N VAL A 317 21.04 -4.01 30.07
CA VAL A 317 19.73 -3.54 29.61
C VAL A 317 19.38 -2.19 30.26
N ARG A 318 19.58 -2.04 31.58
CA ARG A 318 19.37 -0.74 32.25
C ARG A 318 20.22 0.39 31.69
N ASN A 319 21.47 0.12 31.32
CA ASN A 319 22.35 1.15 30.74
C ASN A 319 21.84 1.65 29.38
N LYS A 320 21.27 0.77 28.54
CA LYS A 320 20.70 1.15 27.24
C LYS A 320 19.46 2.04 27.34
N LEU A 321 18.76 2.03 28.48
CA LEU A 321 17.51 2.77 28.67
C LEU A 321 17.71 4.22 29.13
N LYS A 322 18.88 4.57 29.67
CA LYS A 322 19.12 5.82 30.43
C LYS A 322 18.93 7.11 29.64
N ASP A 323 19.06 7.06 28.32
CA ASP A 323 19.12 8.26 27.48
C ASP A 323 17.76 8.72 26.94
N HIS A 324 16.66 8.03 27.31
CA HIS A 324 15.34 8.36 26.81
C HIS A 324 14.20 8.06 27.81
N ASN A 325 12.96 8.39 27.42
CA ASN A 325 11.73 8.06 28.14
C ASN A 325 10.76 7.19 27.32
N TYR A 326 11.22 6.60 26.21
CA TYR A 326 10.39 5.77 25.34
C TYR A 326 10.06 4.42 25.98
N CYS A 327 8.86 3.93 25.69
CA CYS A 327 8.34 2.64 26.11
C CYS A 327 9.22 1.49 25.61
N ARG A 328 9.52 0.53 26.49
CA ARG A 328 10.34 -0.63 26.15
C ARG A 328 9.79 -1.87 26.86
N ASN A 329 10.11 -3.04 26.32
CA ASN A 329 9.91 -4.30 27.04
C ASN A 329 11.27 -4.94 27.39
N PRO A 330 11.91 -4.51 28.48
CA PRO A 330 13.21 -5.05 28.89
C PRO A 330 13.15 -6.47 29.46
N ASN A 331 11.96 -7.01 29.75
CA ASN A 331 11.78 -8.36 30.29
C ASN A 331 10.55 -9.05 29.68
N PRO A 332 10.64 -9.55 28.43
CA PRO A 332 9.51 -10.15 27.72
C PRO A 332 9.05 -11.50 28.28
N VAL A 333 9.85 -12.13 29.15
CA VAL A 333 9.47 -13.34 29.86
C VAL A 333 8.34 -13.04 30.85
N GLN A 334 8.45 -11.92 31.57
CA GLN A 334 7.44 -11.50 32.56
C GLN A 334 6.37 -10.56 31.99
N GLU A 335 6.70 -9.82 30.93
CA GLU A 335 5.86 -8.72 30.44
C GLU A 335 5.28 -8.99 29.06
N SER A 336 3.97 -8.79 28.92
CA SER A 336 3.23 -9.06 27.69
C SER A 336 3.32 -7.96 26.64
N LYS A 337 3.69 -6.73 27.02
CA LYS A 337 3.75 -5.54 26.14
C LYS A 337 4.80 -4.53 26.62
N PRO A 338 5.30 -3.64 25.75
CA PRO A 338 6.14 -2.52 26.18
C PRO A 338 5.42 -1.62 27.19
N TRP A 339 6.20 -1.11 28.14
CA TRP A 339 5.70 -0.30 29.25
C TRP A 339 6.69 0.81 29.59
N CYS A 340 6.27 1.73 30.46
CA CYS A 340 7.13 2.75 31.04
C CYS A 340 6.67 3.11 32.46
N PHE A 341 7.46 3.91 33.16
CA PHE A 341 7.11 4.43 34.48
C PHE A 341 6.31 5.73 34.39
N THR A 342 5.37 5.90 35.31
CA THR A 342 4.48 7.07 35.41
C THR A 342 4.22 7.48 36.86
N GLY A 343 3.63 8.67 37.06
CA GLY A 343 3.25 9.17 38.38
C GLY A 343 4.44 9.66 39.21
N THR A 344 4.23 10.00 40.48
CA THR A 344 5.30 10.49 41.37
C THR A 344 6.06 9.38 42.10
N TYR A 345 5.52 8.16 42.09
CA TYR A 345 6.05 7.01 42.82
C TYR A 345 6.60 5.90 41.89
N GLY A 346 6.71 6.17 40.59
CA GLY A 346 7.20 5.18 39.61
C GLY A 346 6.23 4.02 39.38
N GLU A 347 4.95 4.32 39.20
CA GLU A 347 3.94 3.32 38.81
C GLU A 347 4.25 2.79 37.42
N LYS A 348 4.26 1.47 37.26
CA LYS A 348 4.44 0.82 35.95
C LYS A 348 3.12 0.77 35.20
N GLU A 349 3.14 1.18 33.93
CA GLU A 349 1.98 1.07 33.06
C GLU A 349 2.38 0.75 31.60
N HIS A 350 1.56 -0.06 30.92
CA HIS A 350 1.76 -0.43 29.52
C HIS A 350 1.56 0.75 28.57
N CYS A 351 2.22 0.68 27.42
CA CYS A 351 2.18 1.72 26.40
C CYS A 351 1.17 1.46 25.30
N ASP A 352 0.59 2.55 24.78
CA ASP A 352 -0.39 2.51 23.68
C ASP A 352 0.33 2.51 22.33
N ILE A 353 0.90 1.35 21.98
CA ILE A 353 1.63 1.13 20.71
C ILE A 353 0.82 0.14 19.86
N PRO A 354 0.53 0.45 18.58
CA PRO A 354 -0.23 -0.45 17.71
C PRO A 354 0.54 -1.73 17.43
N ALA A 355 -0.16 -2.86 17.28
CA ALA A 355 0.45 -4.09 16.79
C ALA A 355 0.67 -4.00 15.27
N CYS A 356 1.83 -4.44 14.80
CA CYS A 356 2.10 -4.50 13.37
C CYS A 356 1.14 -5.51 12.71
N GLY A 357 0.48 -5.11 11.61
CA GLY A 357 -0.51 -5.94 10.92
C GLY A 357 -1.96 -5.81 11.42
N SER A 358 -2.25 -4.94 12.39
CA SER A 358 -3.61 -4.67 12.90
C SER A 358 -4.18 -3.34 12.44
N SER A 359 -4.06 -3.00 11.15
CA SER A 359 -4.75 -1.84 10.56
C SER A 359 -5.23 -2.16 9.15
N GLY A 360 -6.54 -2.41 9.02
CA GLY A 360 -7.23 -2.55 7.74
C GLY A 360 -7.93 -3.89 7.61
N GLN A 361 -9.27 -3.86 7.61
CA GLN A 361 -10.17 -4.96 7.34
C GLN A 361 -9.68 -5.85 6.17
N ALA A 362 -9.20 -7.04 6.48
CA ALA A 362 -9.21 -8.16 5.55
C ALA A 362 -10.13 -9.22 6.14
N ARG A 363 -11.13 -9.58 5.35
CA ARG A 363 -12.07 -10.68 5.57
C ARG A 363 -11.36 -11.87 6.22
N ILE A 364 -11.97 -12.44 7.25
CA ILE A 364 -11.67 -13.80 7.68
C ILE A 364 -12.42 -14.71 6.69
N PRO A 365 -11.76 -15.51 5.83
CA PRO A 365 -12.36 -16.75 5.35
C PRO A 365 -12.21 -17.78 6.48
N GLN A 366 -13.31 -18.45 6.78
CA GLN A 366 -13.33 -19.62 7.65
C GLN A 366 -12.37 -20.69 7.13
N GLY A 367 -11.57 -21.24 8.03
CA GLY A 367 -10.60 -22.29 7.77
C GLY A 367 -9.44 -22.06 8.72
N GLY A 368 -9.29 -22.90 9.74
CA GLY A 368 -8.18 -22.88 10.69
C GLY A 368 -6.87 -23.27 10.03
N GLN A 369 -6.45 -22.50 9.02
CA GLN A 369 -5.16 -22.57 8.37
C GLN A 369 -4.64 -21.13 8.30
N CYS A 370 -3.38 -20.98 8.64
CA CYS A 370 -2.68 -19.71 8.50
C CYS A 370 -2.79 -19.21 7.04
N LYS A 371 -2.82 -17.88 6.83
CA LYS A 371 -2.81 -17.30 5.47
C LYS A 371 -1.54 -17.79 4.73
N LYS A 372 -1.55 -17.71 3.40
CA LYS A 372 -0.50 -18.22 2.50
C LYS A 372 0.95 -17.82 2.89
N ASP A 373 1.13 -16.71 3.60
CA ASP A 373 2.44 -16.17 4.02
C ASP A 373 2.78 -16.39 5.51
N LEU A 374 2.04 -17.29 6.17
CA LEU A 374 2.15 -17.56 7.61
C LEU A 374 2.35 -19.07 7.83
N PHE A 375 3.37 -19.42 8.62
CA PHE A 375 3.68 -20.77 9.05
C PHE A 375 2.86 -21.15 10.30
N GLU A 376 2.27 -22.34 10.28
CA GLU A 376 1.44 -22.86 11.37
C GLU A 376 2.28 -23.66 12.37
N CYS A 377 2.47 -23.08 13.55
CA CYS A 377 3.15 -23.72 14.68
C CYS A 377 2.25 -24.79 15.32
N LEU A 378 1.04 -24.37 15.69
CA LEU A 378 -0.05 -25.11 16.34
C LEU A 378 -1.38 -24.60 15.76
N PRO A 379 -2.50 -25.32 15.93
CA PRO A 379 -3.81 -24.79 15.57
C PRO A 379 -4.03 -23.44 16.27
N GLU A 380 -4.33 -22.40 15.50
CA GLU A 380 -4.48 -20.97 15.92
C GLU A 380 -3.18 -20.18 16.21
N GLU A 381 -2.00 -20.78 16.06
CA GLU A 381 -0.70 -20.09 16.20
C GLU A 381 0.01 -20.00 14.85
N CYS A 382 0.06 -18.78 14.32
CA CYS A 382 0.66 -18.47 13.03
C CYS A 382 1.81 -17.48 13.20
N ILE A 383 3.02 -17.86 12.78
CA ILE A 383 4.16 -16.95 12.65
C ILE A 383 4.37 -16.59 11.18
N PRO A 384 4.95 -15.44 10.84
CA PRO A 384 5.34 -15.15 9.47
C PRO A 384 6.34 -16.18 8.92
N SER A 385 6.21 -16.59 7.64
CA SER A 385 7.15 -17.56 7.03
C SER A 385 8.61 -17.11 7.06
N HIS A 386 8.89 -15.81 7.26
CA HIS A 386 10.24 -15.29 7.38
C HIS A 386 10.96 -15.62 8.70
N TRP A 387 10.22 -16.12 9.70
CA TRP A 387 10.70 -16.56 11.03
C TRP A 387 10.88 -18.08 11.12
N VAL A 388 10.70 -18.79 10.01
CA VAL A 388 10.94 -20.24 9.97
C VAL A 388 12.40 -20.49 9.62
N CYS A 389 13.10 -21.29 10.43
CA CYS A 389 14.50 -21.64 10.24
C CYS A 389 15.47 -20.46 10.31
N ASP A 390 15.13 -19.41 11.05
CA ASP A 390 15.94 -18.21 11.20
C ASP A 390 16.99 -18.32 12.33
N GLY A 391 16.91 -19.41 13.11
CA GLY A 391 17.83 -19.75 14.19
C GLY A 391 17.29 -19.46 15.60
N GLU A 392 16.06 -18.98 15.72
CA GLU A 392 15.39 -18.67 16.98
C GLU A 392 14.07 -19.45 17.11
N GLU A 393 13.69 -19.86 18.34
CA GLU A 393 12.43 -20.57 18.57
C GLU A 393 11.27 -19.56 18.71
N ASP A 394 10.64 -19.18 17.59
CA ASP A 394 9.48 -18.27 17.53
C ASP A 394 8.14 -18.98 17.73
N CYS A 395 8.03 -20.26 17.37
CA CYS A 395 6.87 -21.07 17.75
C CYS A 395 6.93 -21.46 19.24
N THR A 396 5.78 -21.47 19.93
CA THR A 396 5.71 -21.96 21.33
C THR A 396 6.21 -23.40 21.54
N ASN A 397 6.25 -24.22 20.49
CA ASN A 397 6.75 -25.60 20.48
C ASN A 397 8.10 -25.78 19.74
N GLY A 398 8.73 -24.69 19.29
CA GLY A 398 9.97 -24.68 18.52
C GLY A 398 9.90 -25.51 17.23
N LYS A 399 8.73 -25.55 16.57
CA LYS A 399 8.51 -26.34 15.35
C LYS A 399 9.11 -25.68 14.11
N ASP A 400 9.12 -24.37 14.09
CA ASP A 400 9.77 -23.49 13.11
C ASP A 400 11.26 -23.77 12.90
N GLU A 401 11.96 -24.24 13.93
CA GLU A 401 13.40 -24.58 13.84
C GLU A 401 13.67 -26.07 13.59
N LYS A 402 12.62 -26.89 13.44
CA LYS A 402 12.74 -28.32 13.18
C LYS A 402 12.68 -28.58 11.67
N PHE A 403 13.49 -29.51 11.17
CA PHE A 403 13.57 -29.95 9.76
C PHE A 403 14.13 -28.93 8.75
N CYS A 404 14.72 -27.82 9.21
CA CYS A 404 15.33 -26.78 8.35
C CYS A 404 16.42 -27.26 7.39
N SER A 405 17.11 -28.35 7.73
CA SER A 405 18.21 -28.88 6.91
C SER A 405 17.73 -29.71 5.72
N GLU A 406 16.47 -30.17 5.69
CA GLU A 406 15.93 -30.98 4.59
C GLU A 406 15.60 -30.15 3.36
N HIS A 407 15.30 -28.85 3.54
CA HIS A 407 14.96 -27.95 2.44
C HIS A 407 16.12 -27.70 1.46
N LEU A 408 17.37 -27.84 1.90
CA LEU A 408 18.54 -27.67 1.05
C LEU A 408 18.80 -28.87 0.12
N ASN A 409 18.28 -30.05 0.45
CA ASN A 409 18.48 -31.26 -0.37
C ASN A 409 17.77 -31.18 -1.74
N PHE A 410 16.85 -30.23 -1.91
CA PHE A 410 16.13 -30.01 -3.17
C PHE A 410 16.90 -29.12 -4.17
N PHE A 411 18.07 -28.60 -3.78
CA PHE A 411 18.84 -27.67 -4.59
C PHE A 411 20.24 -28.19 -4.92
N GLU A 412 20.68 -27.95 -6.15
CA GLU A 412 22.04 -28.15 -6.62
C GLU A 412 22.85 -26.85 -6.42
N LYS A 413 23.99 -26.94 -5.73
CA LYS A 413 24.84 -25.79 -5.38
C LYS A 413 25.96 -25.57 -6.40
N THR A 414 26.11 -24.33 -6.85
CA THR A 414 27.29 -23.83 -7.58
C THR A 414 27.98 -22.75 -6.74
N VAL A 415 29.24 -22.99 -6.35
CA VAL A 415 29.99 -22.11 -5.43
C VAL A 415 30.54 -20.90 -6.19
N HIS A 416 30.54 -19.71 -5.58
CA HIS A 416 31.12 -18.47 -6.15
C HIS A 416 30.49 -18.01 -7.47
N HIS A 417 29.17 -18.17 -7.59
CA HIS A 417 28.43 -17.77 -8.78
C HIS A 417 27.13 -17.07 -8.38
N ARG A 418 26.63 -16.23 -9.29
CA ARG A 418 25.36 -15.53 -9.16
C ARG A 418 24.68 -15.43 -10.51
N LEU A 419 23.35 -15.44 -10.51
CA LEU A 419 22.55 -15.13 -11.68
C LEU A 419 22.28 -13.62 -11.74
N GLU A 420 22.89 -12.91 -12.68
CA GLU A 420 22.83 -11.45 -12.72
C GLU A 420 21.65 -10.94 -13.56
N GLY A 421 20.85 -10.03 -13.00
CA GLY A 421 19.75 -9.36 -13.71
C GLY A 421 18.40 -10.09 -13.69
N TYR A 422 18.32 -11.24 -13.02
CA TYR A 422 17.11 -12.08 -12.93
C TYR A 422 16.61 -12.25 -11.48
N ASP A 423 17.00 -11.35 -10.58
CA ASP A 423 16.55 -11.32 -9.20
C ASP A 423 15.10 -10.79 -9.15
N VAL A 424 14.16 -11.63 -8.73
CA VAL A 424 12.73 -11.27 -8.58
C VAL A 424 12.46 -10.72 -7.19
N GLU A 425 13.00 -11.38 -6.17
CA GLU A 425 12.85 -10.96 -4.78
C GLU A 425 14.20 -10.88 -4.07
N LYS A 426 14.34 -9.86 -3.22
CA LYS A 426 15.54 -9.62 -2.41
C LYS A 426 15.20 -9.61 -0.93
N TRP A 427 15.85 -10.48 -0.18
CA TRP A 427 15.62 -10.69 1.25
C TRP A 427 16.90 -10.49 2.06
N ILE A 428 16.85 -9.55 3.00
CA ILE A 428 18.00 -9.15 3.85
C ILE A 428 17.90 -9.90 5.19
N ASN A 429 19.04 -10.17 5.84
CA ASN A 429 19.13 -10.90 7.11
C ASN A 429 18.47 -12.28 7.09
N THR A 430 18.56 -12.98 5.95
CA THR A 430 17.95 -14.28 5.70
C THR A 430 19.03 -15.37 5.68
N PRO A 431 19.04 -16.29 6.66
CA PRO A 431 19.93 -17.46 6.64
C PRO A 431 19.72 -18.35 5.41
N LEU A 432 20.74 -19.14 5.06
CA LEU A 432 20.72 -20.00 3.88
C LEU A 432 19.52 -20.96 3.86
N LYS A 433 19.20 -21.57 5.01
CA LYS A 433 18.10 -22.53 5.14
C LYS A 433 16.73 -21.86 4.92
N THR A 434 16.53 -20.68 5.52
CA THR A 434 15.34 -19.84 5.32
C THR A 434 15.21 -19.43 3.85
N CYS A 435 16.31 -19.12 3.17
CA CYS A 435 16.30 -18.76 1.75
C CYS A 435 15.76 -19.89 0.86
N ALA A 436 16.20 -21.13 1.12
CA ALA A 436 15.71 -22.32 0.42
C ALA A 436 14.21 -22.57 0.67
N LEU A 437 13.74 -22.41 1.91
CA LEU A 437 12.32 -22.50 2.24
C LEU A 437 11.49 -21.43 1.51
N ARG A 438 11.97 -20.18 1.46
CA ARG A 438 11.27 -19.10 0.76
C ARG A 438 11.16 -19.33 -0.73
N CYS A 439 12.18 -19.89 -1.37
CA CYS A 439 12.05 -20.29 -2.77
C CYS A 439 10.96 -21.36 -2.97
N LYS A 440 10.81 -22.29 -2.01
CA LYS A 440 9.75 -23.32 -2.08
C LYS A 440 8.34 -22.73 -1.90
N GLU A 441 8.18 -21.78 -0.99
CA GLU A 441 6.89 -21.17 -0.64
C GLU A 441 6.57 -19.88 -1.43
N ALA A 442 7.46 -19.46 -2.32
CA ALA A 442 7.30 -18.22 -3.08
C ALA A 442 5.96 -18.16 -3.84
N ASP A 443 5.39 -16.96 -3.89
CA ASP A 443 4.15 -16.67 -4.61
C ASP A 443 4.30 -16.81 -6.15
N PHE A 444 5.54 -16.83 -6.63
CA PHE A 444 5.91 -17.06 -8.01
C PHE A 444 6.66 -18.40 -8.17
N THR A 445 6.86 -18.84 -9.41
CA THR A 445 7.59 -20.09 -9.69
C THR A 445 9.08 -19.89 -9.48
N CYS A 446 9.54 -19.88 -8.23
CA CYS A 446 10.97 -19.81 -7.94
C CYS A 446 11.67 -21.06 -8.46
N ARG A 447 12.75 -20.87 -9.21
CA ARG A 447 13.52 -21.96 -9.80
C ARG A 447 14.97 -21.98 -9.36
N SER A 448 15.50 -20.84 -8.92
CA SER A 448 16.83 -20.74 -8.35
C SER A 448 16.93 -19.60 -7.34
N PHE A 449 18.00 -19.58 -6.54
CA PHE A 449 18.33 -18.45 -5.68
C PHE A 449 19.84 -18.27 -5.55
N SER A 450 20.27 -17.04 -5.27
CA SER A 450 21.66 -16.70 -4.92
C SER A 450 21.74 -16.27 -3.45
N HIS A 451 22.70 -16.80 -2.70
CA HIS A 451 22.87 -16.49 -1.28
C HIS A 451 24.28 -15.98 -0.97
N LYS A 452 24.34 -14.84 -0.28
CA LYS A 452 25.59 -14.28 0.26
C LYS A 452 25.63 -14.51 1.76
N ALA A 453 26.51 -15.42 2.19
CA ALA A 453 26.58 -15.91 3.56
C ALA A 453 26.94 -14.81 4.58
N ASN A 454 27.91 -13.95 4.26
CA ASN A 454 28.44 -12.93 5.18
C ASN A 454 27.40 -11.86 5.55
N GLU A 455 26.55 -11.46 4.60
CA GLU A 455 25.54 -10.42 4.79
C GLU A 455 24.15 -11.01 5.06
N LYS A 456 24.03 -12.35 5.11
CA LYS A 456 22.76 -13.07 5.16
C LYS A 456 21.78 -12.53 4.09
N LEU A 457 22.25 -12.40 2.86
CA LEU A 457 21.46 -11.84 1.76
C LEU A 457 20.99 -12.98 0.84
N CYS A 458 19.69 -13.01 0.57
CA CYS A 458 19.02 -14.01 -0.25
C CYS A 458 18.34 -13.34 -1.44
N LEU A 459 18.61 -13.84 -2.65
CA LEU A 459 18.05 -13.33 -3.90
C LEU A 459 17.33 -14.49 -4.61
N LEU A 460 16.00 -14.41 -4.75
CA LEU A 460 15.20 -15.44 -5.39
C LEU A 460 15.00 -15.11 -6.87
N SER A 461 15.01 -16.14 -7.72
CA SER A 461 14.84 -16.02 -9.17
C SER A 461 13.83 -17.04 -9.70
N ASP A 462 13.03 -16.62 -10.67
CA ASP A 462 12.11 -17.45 -11.45
C ASP A 462 12.79 -18.11 -12.67
N HIS A 463 14.09 -17.89 -12.84
CA HIS A 463 14.89 -18.39 -13.95
C HIS A 463 15.94 -19.43 -13.52
N ASN A 464 16.39 -20.20 -14.50
CA ASN A 464 17.47 -21.19 -14.42
C ASN A 464 18.66 -20.76 -15.26
N VAL A 465 19.80 -21.41 -15.03
CA VAL A 465 20.98 -21.23 -15.87
C VAL A 465 20.67 -21.58 -17.32
N GLY A 466 19.95 -22.68 -17.55
CA GLY A 466 19.59 -23.12 -18.90
C GLY A 466 18.60 -22.21 -19.63
N THR A 467 17.87 -21.32 -18.94
CA THR A 467 16.97 -20.37 -19.60
C THR A 467 17.67 -19.06 -19.98
N THR A 468 18.67 -18.63 -19.23
CA THR A 468 19.24 -17.28 -19.35
C THR A 468 20.67 -17.27 -19.85
N GLY A 469 21.47 -18.27 -19.49
CA GLY A 469 22.91 -18.26 -19.72
C GLY A 469 23.65 -17.15 -18.98
N ALA A 470 23.03 -16.53 -17.97
CA ALA A 470 23.53 -15.34 -17.30
C ALA A 470 24.21 -15.64 -15.95
N LEU A 471 24.73 -16.85 -15.79
CA LEU A 471 25.44 -17.24 -14.58
C LEU A 471 26.87 -16.68 -14.64
N VAL A 472 27.18 -15.74 -13.75
CA VAL A 472 28.48 -15.08 -13.65
C VAL A 472 29.23 -15.50 -12.40
N ILE A 473 30.56 -15.43 -12.45
CA ILE A 473 31.41 -15.69 -11.29
C ILE A 473 31.31 -14.49 -10.33
N ASP A 474 30.89 -14.75 -9.10
CA ASP A 474 30.82 -13.77 -8.02
C ASP A 474 31.23 -14.46 -6.71
N ILE A 475 32.41 -14.11 -6.20
CA ILE A 475 33.02 -14.77 -5.04
C ILE A 475 32.19 -14.65 -3.76
N ASP A 476 31.34 -13.63 -3.67
CA ASP A 476 30.54 -13.33 -2.49
C ASP A 476 29.24 -14.14 -2.42
N PHE A 477 28.84 -14.77 -3.54
CA PHE A 477 27.57 -15.46 -3.67
C PHE A 477 27.75 -16.94 -4.00
N ASP A 478 26.88 -17.76 -3.44
CA ASP A 478 26.65 -19.14 -3.86
C ASP A 478 25.30 -19.23 -4.57
N PHE A 479 25.25 -19.91 -5.71
CA PHE A 479 24.05 -20.11 -6.51
C PHE A 479 23.45 -21.49 -6.22
N TYR A 480 22.12 -21.55 -6.11
CA TYR A 480 21.36 -22.75 -5.77
C TYR A 480 20.21 -22.93 -6.77
N GLU A 481 20.20 -24.02 -7.51
CA GLU A 481 19.20 -24.33 -8.53
C GLU A 481 18.30 -25.48 -8.08
N MET A 482 16.97 -25.36 -8.26
CA MET A 482 16.03 -26.39 -7.81
C MET A 482 16.02 -27.60 -8.76
N ASN A 483 16.19 -28.79 -8.21
CA ASN A 483 16.27 -30.04 -8.98
C ASN A 483 14.98 -30.34 -9.78
N ASP A 484 13.81 -30.19 -9.16
CA ASP A 484 12.51 -30.53 -9.77
C ASP A 484 12.11 -29.58 -10.93
N ARG A 485 12.71 -28.40 -11.01
CA ARG A 485 12.35 -27.34 -11.97
C ARG A 485 13.47 -27.00 -12.96
N LYS A 486 14.50 -27.86 -13.02
CA LYS A 486 15.59 -27.74 -13.97
C LYS A 486 15.06 -27.90 -15.39
N ILE A 487 15.63 -27.13 -16.32
CA ILE A 487 15.28 -27.26 -17.73
C ILE A 487 15.97 -28.50 -18.30
N ASP A 488 15.21 -29.35 -18.97
CA ASP A 488 15.73 -30.53 -19.65
C ASP A 488 16.21 -30.13 -21.06
N CYS A 489 17.49 -30.35 -21.36
CA CYS A 489 18.12 -29.92 -22.61
C CYS A 489 18.54 -31.07 -23.53
N THR A 490 17.97 -32.28 -23.34
CA THR A 490 18.36 -33.47 -24.12
C THR A 490 18.22 -33.33 -25.63
N ASP A 491 17.24 -32.57 -26.11
CA ASP A 491 16.97 -32.37 -27.55
C ASP A 491 17.21 -30.92 -28.02
N MET A 492 17.95 -30.13 -27.24
CA MET A 492 18.23 -28.71 -27.51
C MET A 492 19.72 -28.44 -27.72
N PHE A 493 20.04 -27.32 -28.37
CA PHE A 493 21.42 -26.85 -28.47
C PHE A 493 21.82 -26.13 -27.17
N ILE A 494 22.96 -26.51 -26.60
CA ILE A 494 23.49 -25.93 -25.36
C ILE A 494 24.58 -24.92 -25.74
N CYS A 495 24.30 -23.65 -25.49
CA CYS A 495 25.22 -22.52 -25.67
C CYS A 495 26.45 -22.63 -24.74
N SER A 496 27.52 -21.89 -25.03
CA SER A 496 28.74 -21.91 -24.21
C SER A 496 28.48 -21.44 -22.77
N ASN A 497 27.55 -20.50 -22.58
CA ASN A 497 27.06 -20.05 -21.29
C ASN A 497 26.04 -20.98 -20.61
N LYS A 498 25.86 -22.21 -21.13
CA LYS A 498 24.92 -23.25 -20.66
C LYS A 498 23.43 -22.92 -20.87
N LYS A 499 23.08 -21.87 -21.61
CA LYS A 499 21.71 -21.62 -22.06
C LYS A 499 21.28 -22.70 -23.07
N CYS A 500 20.02 -23.10 -23.04
CA CYS A 500 19.46 -24.06 -23.98
C CYS A 500 18.53 -23.34 -24.96
N ILE A 501 18.75 -23.56 -26.24
CA ILE A 501 17.94 -23.01 -27.34
C ILE A 501 17.50 -24.13 -28.28
N ASN A 502 16.46 -23.90 -29.07
CA ASN A 502 15.99 -24.89 -30.03
C ASN A 502 17.02 -25.06 -31.17
N GLN A 503 17.13 -26.27 -31.74
CA GLN A 503 17.99 -26.51 -32.91
C GLN A 503 17.64 -25.62 -34.11
N THR A 504 16.38 -25.20 -34.25
CA THR A 504 15.94 -24.26 -35.31
C THR A 504 16.45 -22.83 -35.13
N GLN A 505 16.96 -22.50 -33.94
CA GLN A 505 17.51 -21.18 -33.59
C GLN A 505 19.03 -21.14 -33.74
N VAL A 506 19.64 -22.25 -34.14
CA VAL A 506 21.07 -22.30 -34.44
C VAL A 506 21.24 -21.88 -35.89
N CYS A 507 22.09 -20.90 -36.16
CA CYS A 507 22.37 -20.39 -37.51
C CYS A 507 21.19 -19.69 -38.20
N ASP A 508 20.33 -19.03 -37.43
CA ASP A 508 19.20 -18.28 -37.98
C ASP A 508 19.53 -16.79 -38.18
N GLY A 509 20.78 -16.38 -37.90
CA GLY A 509 21.27 -15.01 -38.02
C GLY A 509 20.98 -14.15 -36.78
N LYS A 510 20.40 -14.70 -35.73
CA LYS A 510 20.11 -14.00 -34.47
C LYS A 510 21.00 -14.54 -33.35
N ASN A 511 21.34 -13.65 -32.41
CA ASN A 511 22.08 -14.03 -31.22
C ASN A 511 21.11 -14.49 -30.13
N ASP A 512 20.62 -15.72 -30.25
CA ASP A 512 19.69 -16.33 -29.31
C ASP A 512 20.41 -16.87 -28.06
N CYS A 513 21.69 -17.23 -28.16
CA CYS A 513 22.51 -17.63 -27.01
C CYS A 513 22.94 -16.47 -26.09
N ASN A 514 22.75 -15.21 -26.50
CA ASN A 514 23.31 -14.00 -25.88
C ASN A 514 24.85 -13.92 -25.83
N ASP A 515 25.58 -14.98 -26.19
CA ASP A 515 27.03 -15.04 -26.32
C ASP A 515 27.51 -15.35 -27.76
N ARG A 516 26.56 -15.40 -28.72
CA ARG A 516 26.74 -15.76 -30.15
C ARG A 516 27.26 -17.18 -30.42
N SER A 517 27.18 -18.09 -29.44
CA SER A 517 27.64 -19.48 -29.64
C SER A 517 26.89 -20.21 -30.75
N ASP A 518 25.59 -19.93 -30.86
CA ASP A 518 24.65 -20.42 -31.89
C ASP A 518 25.01 -20.01 -33.31
N GLU A 519 25.56 -18.81 -33.49
CA GLU A 519 25.95 -18.30 -34.81
C GLU A 519 27.42 -18.60 -35.15
N SER A 520 28.25 -18.83 -34.12
CA SER A 520 29.68 -19.11 -34.30
C SER A 520 29.97 -20.50 -34.86
N ILE A 521 29.01 -21.43 -34.79
CA ILE A 521 29.15 -22.84 -35.18
C ILE A 521 28.65 -23.11 -36.61
N CYS A 522 28.18 -22.09 -37.32
CA CYS A 522 27.56 -22.22 -38.63
C CYS A 522 28.57 -22.54 -39.73
N THR A 523 28.40 -23.70 -40.35
CA THR A 523 29.16 -24.14 -41.53
C THR A 523 28.23 -24.21 -42.75
N LEU A 524 28.80 -24.17 -43.96
CA LEU A 524 28.07 -24.14 -45.25
C LEU A 524 27.02 -25.26 -45.42
N GLU A 525 27.14 -26.35 -44.68
CA GLU A 525 26.20 -27.49 -44.73
C GLU A 525 24.92 -27.27 -43.92
N ASN A 526 24.90 -26.32 -42.96
CA ASN A 526 23.80 -26.18 -42.00
C ASN A 526 22.69 -25.17 -42.38
N LEU A 527 22.84 -24.39 -43.46
CA LEU A 527 21.88 -23.32 -43.85
C LEU A 527 20.76 -23.76 -44.81
N ASP A 528 20.79 -25.01 -45.30
CA ASP A 528 19.83 -25.59 -46.27
C ASP A 528 19.48 -24.63 -47.43
N TYR A 529 20.54 -23.99 -47.97
CA TYR A 529 20.43 -23.02 -49.04
C TYR A 529 20.19 -23.71 -50.39
N GLY A 530 19.26 -23.18 -51.19
CA GLY A 530 19.01 -23.66 -52.54
C GLY A 530 18.38 -22.61 -53.44
N ILE A 531 18.50 -22.78 -54.75
CA ILE A 531 17.91 -21.90 -55.76
C ILE A 531 17.28 -22.75 -56.87
N ARG A 532 16.13 -22.32 -57.40
CA ARG A 532 15.44 -23.02 -58.51
C ARG A 532 14.60 -22.07 -59.37
N LEU A 533 14.24 -22.55 -60.56
CA LEU A 533 13.25 -21.93 -61.45
C LEU A 533 11.95 -22.74 -61.42
N MET A 534 10.81 -22.07 -61.24
CA MET A 534 9.48 -22.70 -61.17
C MET A 534 8.43 -21.93 -61.98
N GLY A 535 7.36 -22.60 -62.40
CA GLY A 535 6.25 -21.97 -63.13
C GLY A 535 6.34 -22.05 -64.66
N SER A 536 7.31 -22.78 -65.20
CA SER A 536 7.33 -23.26 -66.59
C SER A 536 7.44 -24.78 -66.65
N GLU A 537 7.06 -25.37 -67.80
CA GLU A 537 7.28 -26.79 -68.12
C GLU A 537 8.70 -27.06 -68.66
N THR A 538 9.46 -26.00 -68.99
CA THR A 538 10.86 -26.11 -69.41
C THR A 538 11.80 -25.82 -68.24
N SER A 539 12.96 -26.48 -68.20
CA SER A 539 13.89 -26.41 -67.05
C SER A 539 14.80 -25.18 -67.06
N ASN A 540 14.79 -24.39 -68.13
CA ASN A 540 15.69 -23.25 -68.35
C ASN A 540 14.95 -21.90 -68.33
N GLU A 541 13.69 -21.88 -67.92
CA GLU A 541 12.93 -20.65 -67.70
C GLU A 541 11.99 -20.81 -66.51
N GLY A 542 11.61 -19.71 -65.89
CA GLY A 542 10.66 -19.71 -64.78
C GLY A 542 10.88 -18.54 -63.84
N ARG A 543 10.06 -18.51 -62.79
CA ARG A 543 10.22 -17.62 -61.64
C ARG A 543 11.37 -18.12 -60.76
N VAL A 544 12.20 -17.19 -60.29
CA VAL A 544 13.30 -17.48 -59.35
C VAL A 544 12.73 -17.69 -57.95
N GLU A 545 13.05 -18.83 -57.36
CA GLU A 545 12.75 -19.15 -55.96
C GLU A 545 14.05 -19.48 -55.21
N VAL A 546 14.18 -18.97 -53.99
CA VAL A 546 15.34 -19.19 -53.11
C VAL A 546 14.88 -19.89 -51.85
N LYS A 547 15.67 -20.87 -51.41
CA LYS A 547 15.49 -21.63 -50.17
C LYS A 547 16.51 -21.17 -49.14
N VAL A 548 16.01 -20.78 -47.97
CA VAL A 548 16.83 -20.45 -46.79
C VAL A 548 16.15 -21.07 -45.58
N LEU A 549 16.92 -21.77 -44.73
CA LEU A 549 16.39 -22.40 -43.50
C LEU A 549 15.17 -23.31 -43.75
N GLY A 550 15.19 -24.11 -44.83
CA GLY A 550 14.10 -25.04 -45.14
C GLY A 550 12.92 -24.47 -45.94
N HIS A 551 12.80 -23.14 -46.04
CA HIS A 551 11.64 -22.48 -46.63
C HIS A 551 11.97 -21.88 -48.01
N TRP A 552 11.09 -22.11 -48.98
CA TRP A 552 11.15 -21.48 -50.29
C TRP A 552 10.37 -20.16 -50.31
N GLY A 553 10.91 -19.15 -50.98
CA GLY A 553 10.13 -17.98 -51.39
C GLY A 553 10.69 -17.34 -52.64
N GLN A 554 10.02 -16.27 -53.09
CA GLN A 554 10.24 -15.65 -54.39
C GLN A 554 11.21 -14.47 -54.29
N VAL A 555 11.80 -14.08 -55.42
CA VAL A 555 12.59 -12.85 -55.54
C VAL A 555 11.68 -11.74 -56.09
N CYS A 556 11.69 -10.58 -55.47
CA CYS A 556 10.95 -9.40 -55.93
C CYS A 556 11.55 -8.89 -57.26
N ASP A 557 10.70 -8.43 -58.18
CA ASP A 557 11.17 -7.88 -59.46
C ASP A 557 11.60 -6.40 -59.36
N ASP A 558 11.35 -5.74 -58.24
CA ASP A 558 11.79 -4.39 -57.96
C ASP A 558 13.33 -4.30 -57.96
N GLY A 559 13.88 -3.70 -59.02
CA GLY A 559 15.33 -3.57 -59.20
C GLY A 559 16.01 -4.80 -59.80
N PHE A 560 15.28 -5.88 -60.09
CA PHE A 560 15.81 -7.09 -60.70
C PHE A 560 16.17 -6.86 -62.17
N GLY A 561 17.46 -6.97 -62.49
CA GLY A 561 18.02 -6.72 -63.81
C GLY A 561 18.72 -7.93 -64.44
N MET A 562 19.25 -7.71 -65.65
CA MET A 562 20.00 -8.75 -66.38
C MET A 562 21.27 -9.19 -65.65
N ILE A 563 21.89 -8.32 -64.85
CA ILE A 563 23.09 -8.65 -64.07
C ILE A 563 22.76 -9.66 -62.96
N ASP A 564 21.62 -9.50 -62.31
CA ASP A 564 21.15 -10.43 -61.26
C ASP A 564 20.79 -11.79 -61.88
N ALA A 565 20.07 -11.76 -63.00
CA ALA A 565 19.71 -12.95 -63.75
C ALA A 565 20.96 -13.74 -64.22
N GLU A 566 22.02 -13.03 -64.63
CA GLU A 566 23.29 -13.63 -65.07
C GLU A 566 23.94 -14.46 -63.96
N VAL A 567 24.01 -13.91 -62.73
CA VAL A 567 24.56 -14.60 -61.55
C VAL A 567 23.70 -15.82 -61.21
N ILE A 568 22.38 -15.67 -61.17
CA ILE A 568 21.44 -16.76 -60.87
C ILE A 568 21.54 -17.90 -61.88
N CYS A 569 21.58 -17.59 -63.17
CA CYS A 569 21.68 -18.60 -64.22
C CYS A 569 23.00 -19.37 -64.12
N LYS A 570 24.11 -18.68 -63.84
CA LYS A 570 25.41 -19.34 -63.62
C LYS A 570 25.39 -20.25 -62.39
N GLU A 571 24.79 -19.80 -61.30
CA GLU A 571 24.64 -20.59 -60.07
C GLU A 571 23.80 -21.86 -60.30
N LEU A 572 22.75 -21.77 -61.14
CA LEU A 572 21.93 -22.90 -61.56
C LEU A 572 22.62 -23.84 -62.57
N GLY A 573 23.86 -23.56 -62.95
CA GLY A 573 24.67 -24.38 -63.87
C GLY A 573 24.57 -23.98 -65.35
N PHE A 574 23.88 -22.88 -65.68
CA PHE A 574 23.84 -22.32 -67.03
C PHE A 574 25.04 -21.40 -67.26
N ASN A 575 26.15 -21.98 -67.70
CA ASN A 575 27.44 -21.28 -67.86
C ASN A 575 27.42 -20.11 -68.86
N LEU A 576 26.45 -20.08 -69.78
CA LEU A 576 26.27 -18.99 -70.74
C LEU A 576 25.51 -17.79 -70.17
N GLY A 577 25.02 -17.88 -68.93
CA GLY A 577 24.29 -16.79 -68.29
C GLY A 577 22.82 -16.69 -68.68
N ALA A 578 22.24 -15.52 -68.44
CA ALA A 578 20.82 -15.25 -68.69
C ALA A 578 20.57 -14.74 -70.11
N LEU A 579 19.55 -15.29 -70.78
CA LEU A 579 19.16 -14.87 -72.13
C LEU A 579 18.18 -13.68 -72.12
N GLU A 580 17.18 -13.71 -71.24
CA GLU A 580 16.09 -12.74 -71.18
C GLU A 580 15.53 -12.67 -69.74
N ILE A 581 15.04 -11.50 -69.33
CA ILE A 581 14.23 -11.31 -68.11
C ILE A 581 12.79 -10.95 -68.47
N ARG A 582 11.82 -11.50 -67.73
CA ARG A 582 10.39 -11.20 -67.91
C ARG A 582 9.81 -10.62 -66.61
N PRO A 583 9.66 -9.28 -66.50
CA PRO A 583 9.15 -8.62 -65.29
C PRO A 583 7.63 -8.79 -65.12
N GLY A 584 7.09 -8.39 -63.97
CA GLY A 584 5.65 -8.35 -63.73
C GLY A 584 5.00 -9.71 -63.41
N GLY A 585 5.78 -10.66 -62.87
CA GLY A 585 5.27 -11.96 -62.43
C GLY A 585 4.77 -12.87 -63.57
N PHE A 586 5.43 -12.84 -64.73
CA PHE A 586 5.03 -13.57 -65.95
C PHE A 586 4.70 -15.06 -65.73
N PHE A 587 5.48 -15.76 -64.89
CA PHE A 587 5.28 -17.19 -64.56
C PHE A 587 4.33 -17.43 -63.37
N GLY A 588 3.52 -16.42 -63.02
CA GLY A 588 2.64 -16.40 -61.87
C GLY A 588 3.39 -16.24 -60.54
N ASN A 589 2.63 -16.21 -59.44
CA ASN A 589 3.18 -16.21 -58.08
C ASN A 589 3.31 -17.64 -57.55
N MET A 590 4.24 -17.86 -56.62
CA MET A 590 4.27 -19.08 -55.79
C MET A 590 2.93 -19.22 -55.06
N HIS A 591 2.49 -20.45 -54.76
CA HIS A 591 1.26 -20.68 -54.00
C HIS A 591 1.57 -21.43 -52.69
N PRO A 592 1.13 -20.94 -51.52
CA PRO A 592 0.44 -19.67 -51.28
C PRO A 592 1.36 -18.44 -51.53
N PRO A 593 0.82 -17.29 -51.99
CA PRO A 593 1.58 -16.21 -52.63
C PRO A 593 2.30 -15.22 -51.70
N THR A 594 2.76 -15.65 -50.52
CA THR A 594 2.99 -14.69 -49.43
C THR A 594 4.44 -14.51 -48.95
N VAL A 595 5.46 -15.07 -49.61
CA VAL A 595 6.85 -14.93 -49.13
C VAL A 595 7.80 -14.50 -50.25
N PHE A 596 8.23 -13.24 -50.19
CA PHE A 596 9.42 -12.75 -50.87
C PHE A 596 10.61 -12.96 -49.94
N MET A 597 11.63 -13.69 -50.38
CA MET A 597 12.84 -13.96 -49.58
C MET A 597 13.93 -12.92 -49.83
N VAL A 598 13.88 -12.26 -50.98
CA VAL A 598 14.87 -11.30 -51.43
C VAL A 598 14.13 -10.16 -52.11
N ASP A 599 14.40 -8.94 -51.69
CA ASP A 599 13.92 -7.71 -52.29
C ASP A 599 15.09 -6.81 -52.69
N GLN A 600 14.89 -6.01 -53.75
CA GLN A 600 15.90 -5.09 -54.30
C GLN A 600 17.29 -5.72 -54.53
N LEU A 601 17.32 -6.88 -55.16
CA LEU A 601 18.56 -7.58 -55.48
C LEU A 601 19.47 -6.72 -56.38
N LYS A 602 20.75 -6.62 -56.00
CA LYS A 602 21.78 -5.82 -56.68
C LYS A 602 23.11 -6.58 -56.71
N CYS A 603 23.26 -7.43 -57.72
CA CYS A 603 24.53 -8.05 -58.05
C CYS A 603 25.45 -7.09 -58.81
N ARG A 604 26.76 -7.31 -58.69
CA ARG A 604 27.81 -6.62 -59.46
C ARG A 604 28.15 -7.36 -60.76
N GLY A 605 27.76 -8.62 -60.88
CA GLY A 605 27.89 -9.48 -62.06
C GLY A 605 29.13 -10.39 -62.05
N ASN A 606 29.96 -10.32 -61.01
CA ASN A 606 31.15 -11.17 -60.83
C ASN A 606 31.00 -12.18 -59.68
N GLU A 607 29.86 -12.16 -59.00
CA GLU A 607 29.47 -13.11 -57.97
C GLU A 607 29.27 -14.52 -58.54
N THR A 608 29.55 -15.53 -57.73
CA THR A 608 29.34 -16.94 -58.11
C THR A 608 28.02 -17.52 -57.58
N SER A 609 27.40 -16.83 -56.63
CA SER A 609 26.14 -17.19 -56.00
C SER A 609 25.34 -15.92 -55.68
N LEU A 610 24.03 -16.00 -55.72
CA LEU A 610 23.12 -14.92 -55.35
C LEU A 610 23.37 -14.40 -53.91
N ARG A 611 23.93 -15.24 -53.02
CA ARG A 611 24.29 -14.86 -51.63
C ARG A 611 25.38 -13.80 -51.53
N GLU A 612 26.20 -13.64 -52.55
CA GLU A 612 27.28 -12.65 -52.60
C GLU A 612 26.79 -11.28 -53.08
N CYS A 613 25.57 -11.23 -53.62
CA CYS A 613 24.95 -9.98 -54.09
C CYS A 613 24.38 -9.18 -52.93
N ASP A 614 24.37 -7.86 -53.07
CA ASP A 614 23.72 -6.98 -52.10
C ASP A 614 22.19 -7.02 -52.31
N PHE A 615 21.41 -7.06 -51.23
CA PHE A 615 19.93 -7.00 -51.27
C PHE A 615 19.40 -6.19 -50.07
N ASN A 616 18.17 -5.68 -50.15
CA ASN A 616 17.50 -4.96 -49.06
C ASN A 616 16.21 -5.67 -48.67
N GLY A 617 15.96 -5.81 -47.37
CA GLY A 617 14.80 -6.52 -46.84
C GLY A 617 15.18 -7.94 -46.44
#